data_AF-A0A430C2I6-F1
#
_entry.id   AF-A0A430C2I6-F1
#
_cell.length_a   1.000
_cell.length_b   1.000
_cell.length_c   1.000
_cell.angle_alpha   90.00
_cell.angle_beta   90.00
_cell.angle_gamma   90.00
#
_symmetry.space_group_name_H-M   'P 1'
#
loop_
_entity.id
_entity.type
_entity.pdbx_description
1 polymer ?
#
loop_
_entity_poly.entity_id
_entity_poly.type
_entity_poly.pdbx_seq_one_letter_code
_entity_poly.pdbx_strand_id
1 'polypeptide(L)' 'MGLALADLPDWPAGMNRETALAYTGIGEAQLREWEKTGKVNFRPRGPKGAMLALRSDLDAALADLFTSDLAEDLGFA' A
#
# COMPACT_ATOMS: atom_id res chain seq x y z
N MET A 1 10.35 -21.09 2.37
CA MET A 1 10.62 -20.83 3.80
C MET A 1 9.47 -20.00 4.32
N GLY A 2 8.60 -20.57 5.18
CA GLY A 2 7.49 -19.82 5.77
C GLY A 2 8.05 -18.92 6.87
N LEU A 3 7.75 -17.62 6.81
CA LEU A 3 8.03 -16.71 7.92
C LEU A 3 7.32 -17.26 9.15
N ALA A 4 8.08 -17.56 10.20
CA ALA A 4 7.50 -17.85 11.50
C ALA A 4 6.63 -16.65 11.89
N LEU A 5 5.36 -16.88 12.20
CA LEU A 5 4.39 -15.82 12.53
C LEU A 5 4.83 -14.90 13.69
N ALA A 6 5.88 -15.30 14.43
CA ALA A 6 6.49 -14.54 15.52
C ALA A 6 7.38 -13.36 15.06
N ASP A 7 7.84 -13.33 13.80
CA ASP A 7 8.74 -12.30 13.26
C ASP A 7 8.06 -11.42 12.20
N LEU A 8 6.72 -11.34 12.21
CA LEU A 8 6.03 -10.40 11.34
C LEU A 8 6.30 -8.98 11.86
N PRO A 9 6.84 -8.06 11.02
CA PRO A 9 6.99 -6.68 11.42
C PRO A 9 5.60 -6.10 11.77
N ASP A 10 5.48 -5.53 12.96
CA ASP A 10 4.29 -4.78 13.36
C ASP A 10 4.18 -3.52 12.51
N TRP A 11 3.41 -3.63 11.43
CA TRP A 11 3.21 -2.55 10.48
C TRP A 11 2.36 -1.43 11.10
N PRO A 12 2.86 -0.19 11.16
CA PRO A 12 2.13 0.91 11.77
C PRO A 12 0.91 1.31 10.94
N ALA A 13 -0.13 1.84 11.58
CA ALA A 13 -1.35 2.30 10.90
C ALA A 13 -1.11 3.47 9.95
N GLY A 14 -0.06 4.27 10.21
CA GLY A 14 0.42 5.34 9.33
C GLY A 14 1.83 5.04 8.85
N MET A 15 2.03 5.01 7.53
CA MET A 15 3.29 4.64 6.90
C MET A 15 3.86 5.80 6.09
N ASN A 16 5.16 6.03 6.22
CA ASN A 16 5.88 6.90 5.29
C ASN A 16 6.03 6.19 3.93
N ARG A 17 6.57 6.86 2.90
CA ARG A 17 6.73 6.26 1.57
C ARG A 17 7.58 4.98 1.59
N GLU A 18 8.68 4.97 2.34
CA GLU A 18 9.60 3.83 2.42
C GLU A 18 8.92 2.60 3.03
N THR A 19 8.23 2.80 4.16
CA THR A 19 7.45 1.75 4.83
C THR A 19 6.28 1.29 3.96
N ALA A 20 5.61 2.20 3.26
CA ALA A 20 4.52 1.85 2.34
C ALA A 20 5.02 0.98 1.17
N LEU A 21 6.19 1.28 0.60
CA LEU A 21 6.81 0.43 -0.43
C LEU A 21 7.21 -0.94 0.13
N ALA A 22 7.81 -0.98 1.33
CA ALA A 22 8.17 -2.25 1.98
C ALA A 22 6.94 -3.11 2.32
N TYR A 23 5.83 -2.48 2.71
CA TYR A 23 4.57 -3.14 3.04
C TYR A 23 3.84 -3.67 1.79
N THR A 24 3.73 -2.84 0.75
CA THR A 24 2.94 -3.17 -0.45
C THR A 24 3.72 -3.97 -1.49
N GLY A 25 5.05 -3.90 -1.49
CA GLY A 25 5.91 -4.59 -2.46
C GLY A 25 5.85 -4.02 -3.89
N ILE A 26 5.14 -2.92 -4.12
CA ILE A 26 5.00 -2.30 -5.45
C ILE A 26 6.21 -1.43 -5.80
N GLY A 27 6.35 -1.08 -7.09
CA GLY A 27 7.35 -0.13 -7.55
C GLY A 27 7.03 1.33 -7.17
N GLU A 28 8.07 2.16 -7.04
CA GLU A 28 7.92 3.60 -6.70
C GLU A 28 7.04 4.36 -7.70
N ALA A 29 7.10 3.99 -8.99
CA ALA A 29 6.26 4.58 -10.03
C ALA A 29 4.77 4.36 -9.73
N GLN A 30 4.38 3.13 -9.40
CA GLN A 30 3.01 2.77 -9.06
C GLN A 30 2.52 3.53 -7.82
N LEU A 31 3.36 3.66 -6.80
CA LEU A 31 3.01 4.42 -5.58
C LEU A 31 2.81 5.91 -5.88
N ARG A 32 3.62 6.51 -6.76
CA ARG A 32 3.45 7.89 -7.22
C ARG A 32 2.17 8.07 -8.03
N GLU A 33 1.78 7.09 -8.82
CA GLU A 33 0.50 7.12 -9.54
C GLU A 33 -0.69 7.06 -8.59
N TRP A 34 -0.64 6.22 -7.55
CA TRP A 34 -1.67 6.18 -6.52
C TRP A 34 -1.80 7.50 -5.76
N GLU A 35 -0.69 8.17 -5.50
CA GLU A 35 -0.70 9.52 -4.91
C GLU A 35 -1.32 10.55 -5.86
N LYS A 36 -0.93 10.52 -7.13
CA LYS A 36 -1.42 11.46 -8.16
C LYS A 36 -2.92 11.29 -8.41
N THR A 37 -3.40 10.05 -8.42
CA THR A 37 -4.82 9.71 -8.62
C THR A 37 -5.65 9.88 -7.35
N GLY A 38 -5.02 10.16 -6.20
CA GLY A 38 -5.69 10.33 -4.92
C GLY A 38 -6.15 9.02 -4.27
N LYS A 39 -5.78 7.87 -4.83
CA LYS A 39 -6.03 6.54 -4.24
C LYS A 39 -5.34 6.38 -2.89
N VAL A 40 -4.10 6.87 -2.78
CA VAL A 40 -3.34 6.88 -1.53
C VAL A 40 -2.97 8.31 -1.19
N ASN A 41 -3.45 8.81 -0.05
CA ASN A 41 -3.23 10.20 0.34
C ASN A 41 -2.16 10.31 1.42
N PHE A 42 -0.99 10.81 1.03
CA PHE A 42 0.04 11.18 1.99
C PHE A 42 -0.33 12.52 2.64
N ARG A 43 -0.58 12.50 3.95
CA ARG A 43 -0.95 13.70 4.73
C ARG A 43 0.09 13.98 5.81
N PRO A 44 0.34 15.26 6.17
CA PRO A 44 1.26 15.62 7.24
C PRO A 44 0.63 15.27 8.61
N ARG A 45 0.67 13.99 8.97
CA ARG A 45 0.08 13.45 10.21
C ARG A 45 1.14 12.93 11.19
N GLY A 46 2.38 12.77 10.73
CA GLY A 46 3.47 12.25 11.56
C GLY A 46 4.18 13.34 12.39
N PRO A 47 5.06 12.93 13.31
CA PRO A 47 5.92 13.85 14.05
C PRO A 47 6.69 14.76 13.08
N LYS A 48 6.75 16.06 13.40
CA LYS A 48 7.41 17.08 12.56
C LYS A 48 6.79 17.27 11.15
N GLY A 49 5.53 16.89 10.95
CA GLY A 49 4.84 17.05 9.67
C GLY A 49 5.21 15.98 8.64
N ALA A 50 5.71 14.82 9.08
CA ALA A 50 6.00 13.72 8.19
C ALA A 50 4.75 13.28 7.41
N MET A 51 4.93 13.08 6.11
CA MET A 51 3.90 12.65 5.17
C MET A 51 3.63 11.16 5.37
N LEU A 52 2.45 10.84 5.90
CA LEU A 52 2.01 9.48 6.18
C LEU A 52 0.78 9.13 5.35
N ALA A 53 0.80 7.94 4.75
CA ALA A 53 -0.38 7.28 4.19
C ALA A 53 -1.01 6.37 5.25
N LEU A 54 -2.33 6.20 5.22
CA LEU A 54 -3.00 5.21 6.07
C LEU A 54 -2.83 3.82 5.47
N ARG A 55 -2.60 2.83 6.33
CA ARG A 55 -2.58 1.42 5.93
C ARG A 55 -3.87 1.00 5.22
N SER A 56 -5.03 1.48 5.69
CA SER A 56 -6.33 1.21 5.07
C SER A 56 -6.41 1.68 3.62
N ASP A 57 -5.78 2.82 3.30
CA ASP A 57 -5.79 3.37 1.94
C ASP A 57 -4.86 2.54 1.03
N LEU A 58 -3.73 2.07 1.57
CA LEU A 58 -2.82 1.16 0.88
C LEU A 58 -3.47 -0.21 0.63
N ASP A 59 -4.17 -0.77 1.62
CA ASP A 59 -4.89 -2.04 1.50
C ASP A 59 -6.02 -1.96 0.45
N ALA A 60 -6.77 -0.85 0.43
CA ALA A 60 -7.78 -0.61 -0.60
C ALA A 60 -7.18 -0.48 -2.01
N ALA A 61 -6.07 0.26 -2.15
CA ALA A 61 -5.39 0.40 -3.43
C ALA A 61 -4.79 -0.92 -3.94
N LEU A 62 -4.28 -1.76 -3.02
CA LEU A 62 -3.83 -3.12 -3.33
C LEU A 62 -4.99 -4.01 -3.77
N ALA A 63 -6.10 -4.00 -3.02
CA ALA A 63 -7.29 -4.77 -3.37
C ALA A 63 -7.80 -4.38 -4.77
N ASP A 64 -7.87 -3.09 -5.08
CA ASP A 64 -8.21 -2.61 -6.42
C ASP A 64 -7.25 -3.14 -7.48
N LEU A 65 -5.94 -3.04 -7.25
CA LEU A 65 -4.91 -3.47 -8.21
C LEU A 65 -5.08 -4.95 -8.56
N PHE A 66 -5.21 -5.82 -7.55
CA PHE A 66 -5.29 -7.26 -7.76
C PHE A 66 -6.69 -7.76 -8.12
N THR A 67 -7.76 -7.03 -7.79
CA THR A 67 -9.12 -7.37 -8.20
C THR A 67 -9.38 -7.03 -9.67
N SER A 68 -8.74 -5.97 -10.17
CA SER A 68 -8.90 -5.54 -11.57
C SER A 68 -8.30 -6.57 -12.54
N ASP A 69 -7.15 -7.17 -12.21
CA ASP A 69 -6.52 -8.22 -13.03
C ASP A 69 -7.19 -9.59 -12.87
N LEU A 70 -7.66 -9.94 -11.66
CA LEU A 70 -8.24 -11.27 -11.41
C LEU A 70 -9.53 -11.53 -12.22
N ALA A 71 -10.33 -10.49 -12.48
CA ALA A 71 -11.54 -10.61 -13.28
C ALA A 71 -11.24 -10.88 -14.77
N GLU A 72 -10.19 -10.27 -15.32
CA GLU A 72 -9.74 -10.52 -16.70
C GLU A 72 -9.04 -11.87 -16.85
N ASP A 73 -8.22 -12.27 -15.87
CA ASP A 73 -7.44 -13.52 -15.93
C ASP A 73 -8.28 -14.79 -15.67
N LEU A 74 -9.39 -14.68 -14.92
CA LEU A 74 -10.31 -15.79 -14.68
C LEU A 74 -11.41 -15.94 -15.74
N GLY A 75 -11.45 -15.09 -16.77
CA GLY A 75 -12.31 -15.27 -17.94
C GLY A 75 -13.82 -15.19 -17.67
N PHE A 76 -14.26 -14.38 -16.70
CA PHE A 76 -15.69 -14.19 -16.40
C PHE A 76 -16.35 -13.04 -17.19
N ALA A 77 -15.68 -12.52 -18.23
CA ALA A 77 -16.18 -11.46 -19.11
C ALA A 77 -17.12 -11.98 -20.21
#